data_AF-A0A6H0JJD3-F1
#
_entry.id   AF-A0A6H0JJD3-F1
#
_cell.length_a   1.000
_cell.length_b   1.000
_cell.length_c   1.000
_cell.angle_alpha   90.00
_cell.angle_beta   90.00
_cell.angle_gamma   90.00
#
_symmetry.space_group_name_H-M   'P 1'
#
loop_
_entity.id
_entity.type
_entity.pdbx_description
1 polymer ?
#
loop_
_entity_poly.entity_id
_entity_poly.type
_entity_poly.pdbx_seq_one_letter_code
_entity_poly.pdbx_strand_id
1 'polypeptide(L)'
;MAQQQAVEAVVDQLRGAPAGLQDRVRRGARHTPDQQPPHSASRPAQAPQGGAGEHVMKGVRRPILRYHGGKWKLAPWIIQHLAPHHTYVEPFGGAASVLLRKARSYAEIYNDLDGDVVNLFRVARDHGEQLRQALALTPFAREEFEASYAETSDPLERARRMVTRSLQGFGTAAASGERTGFRSTSTRSGTGPALDWRNYPDTLTAITERLQGVVIENRDALALMEYHDRPNTLHYVDPPYVHSTRSTKVRHNATGKSYRYELDDNQHKELAAFLKRLRGMVVLSGYPCPLYDELYSTWHRVDRHAYADGSRERIECLWLNSAALEGLAQLDFFQASNASPSPSFQTTVAQY
;
A
#
# COMPACT_ATOMS: atom_id res chain seq x y z
N MET A 1 -4.15 50.13 -2.75
CA MET A 1 -4.53 50.49 -1.36
C MET A 1 -5.91 49.99 -0.92
N ALA A 2 -6.74 49.35 -1.78
CA ALA A 2 -8.04 48.80 -1.37
C ALA A 2 -8.00 47.41 -0.70
N GLN A 3 -6.82 46.81 -0.52
CA GLN A 3 -6.65 45.44 -0.02
C GLN A 3 -6.20 45.37 1.45
N GLN A 4 -6.05 46.52 2.10
CA GLN A 4 -5.53 46.62 3.48
C GLN A 4 -6.64 46.92 4.52
N GLN A 5 -7.79 47.44 4.08
CA GLN A 5 -8.95 47.73 4.95
C GLN A 5 -9.86 46.51 5.21
N ALA A 6 -9.68 45.40 4.50
CA ALA A 6 -10.48 44.19 4.68
C ALA A 6 -9.98 43.29 5.84
N VAL A 7 -8.78 43.53 6.36
CA VAL A 7 -8.14 42.69 7.40
C VAL A 7 -8.46 43.18 8.81
N GLU A 8 -8.59 44.49 9.02
CA GLU A 8 -8.89 45.07 10.34
C GLU A 8 -10.33 44.78 10.80
N ALA A 9 -11.29 44.70 9.86
CA ALA A 9 -12.71 44.49 10.16
C ALA A 9 -13.05 43.11 10.76
N VAL A 10 -12.16 42.11 10.65
CA VAL A 10 -12.37 40.75 11.19
C VAL A 10 -11.75 40.60 12.59
N VAL A 11 -10.80 41.46 12.97
CA VAL A 11 -10.06 41.36 14.25
C VAL A 11 -10.90 41.91 15.43
N ASP A 12 -11.81 42.86 15.19
CA ASP A 12 -12.65 43.45 16.24
C ASP A 12 -13.86 42.59 16.66
N GLN A 13 -14.23 41.56 15.88
CA GLN A 13 -15.40 40.71 16.19
C GLN A 13 -15.15 39.57 17.20
N LEU A 14 -13.94 39.45 17.76
CA LEU A 14 -13.58 38.40 18.72
C LEU A 14 -13.21 38.90 20.13
N ARG A 15 -13.52 40.15 20.47
CA ARG A 15 -13.33 40.73 21.83
C ARG A 15 -14.65 41.08 22.52
N GLY A 16 -15.38 40.07 23.00
CA GLY A 16 -16.69 40.30 23.63
C GLY A 16 -17.32 39.10 24.34
N ALA A 17 -16.64 38.52 25.33
CA ALA A 17 -17.24 37.52 26.22
C ALA A 17 -17.45 38.10 27.63
N PRO A 18 -18.69 38.15 28.16
CA PRO A 18 -18.94 38.45 29.56
C PRO A 18 -18.90 37.16 30.41
N ALA A 19 -18.26 37.25 31.58
CA ALA A 19 -18.21 36.16 32.55
C ALA A 19 -19.20 36.37 33.70
N GLY A 20 -19.62 35.28 34.35
CA GLY A 20 -20.12 35.32 35.73
C GLY A 20 -21.38 34.51 36.02
N LEU A 21 -21.20 33.31 36.60
CA LEU A 21 -21.75 32.98 37.93
C LEU A 21 -21.11 31.68 38.47
N GLN A 22 -20.52 31.72 39.66
CA GLN A 22 -20.13 30.55 40.45
C GLN A 22 -20.45 30.84 41.92
N ASP A 23 -21.20 29.98 42.60
CA ASP A 23 -20.87 29.52 43.97
C ASP A 23 -21.78 28.34 44.43
N ARG A 24 -21.41 27.72 45.57
CA ARG A 24 -22.15 26.79 46.46
C ARG A 24 -21.92 25.27 46.34
N VAL A 25 -20.70 24.86 46.71
CA VAL A 25 -20.40 24.16 47.98
C VAL A 25 -21.34 23.03 48.50
N ARG A 26 -20.80 21.80 48.52
CA ARG A 26 -20.97 20.67 49.49
C ARG A 26 -22.38 20.18 49.91
N ARG A 27 -22.58 18.85 49.85
CA ARG A 27 -22.50 17.89 51.00
C ARG A 27 -22.77 16.45 50.53
N GLY A 28 -22.27 15.46 51.27
CA GLY A 28 -22.65 14.04 51.13
C GLY A 28 -23.16 13.47 52.46
N ALA A 29 -23.85 12.34 52.41
CA ALA A 29 -24.22 11.52 53.58
C ALA A 29 -24.44 10.06 53.16
N ARG A 30 -24.28 9.13 54.11
CA ARG A 30 -24.44 7.67 53.93
C ARG A 30 -25.73 7.19 54.57
N HIS A 31 -26.33 6.09 54.07
CA HIS A 31 -27.05 5.13 54.94
C HIS A 31 -27.16 3.72 54.33
N THR A 32 -26.88 2.73 55.18
CA THR A 32 -27.19 1.29 55.09
C THR A 32 -28.26 1.01 56.19
N PRO A 33 -29.05 -0.11 56.19
CA PRO A 33 -28.58 -1.51 56.40
C PRO A 33 -29.48 -2.57 55.64
N ASP A 34 -29.57 -3.89 55.90
CA ASP A 34 -28.91 -4.81 56.85
C ASP A 34 -28.94 -6.31 56.42
N GLN A 35 -28.33 -7.19 57.24
CA GLN A 35 -28.67 -8.59 57.60
C GLN A 35 -28.91 -9.71 56.53
N GLN A 36 -27.86 -10.53 56.29
CA GLN A 36 -27.70 -11.98 56.65
C GLN A 36 -28.83 -13.05 56.43
N PRO A 37 -28.52 -14.39 56.38
CA PRO A 37 -27.35 -15.12 55.85
C PRO A 37 -27.77 -16.38 54.97
N PRO A 38 -27.14 -17.59 55.00
CA PRO A 38 -26.58 -18.25 53.80
C PRO A 38 -27.38 -19.47 53.26
N HIS A 39 -26.98 -20.05 52.11
CA HIS A 39 -26.66 -21.49 51.94
C HIS A 39 -26.41 -21.95 50.47
N SER A 40 -25.64 -23.04 50.36
CA SER A 40 -25.52 -23.99 49.23
C SER A 40 -24.75 -23.55 47.97
N ALA A 41 -23.81 -24.41 47.56
CA ALA A 41 -23.11 -24.32 46.29
C ALA A 41 -23.80 -25.22 45.24
N SER A 42 -23.99 -24.70 44.04
CA SER A 42 -24.42 -25.47 42.87
C SER A 42 -23.70 -24.96 41.61
N ARG A 43 -23.23 -25.89 40.78
CA ARG A 43 -22.49 -25.62 39.53
C ARG A 43 -23.33 -24.74 38.59
N PRO A 44 -22.73 -23.75 37.89
CA PRO A 44 -23.40 -23.15 36.75
C PRO A 44 -23.51 -24.17 35.60
N ALA A 45 -24.69 -24.26 35.00
CA ALA A 45 -24.94 -25.09 33.83
C ALA A 45 -24.17 -24.57 32.60
N GLN A 46 -23.87 -25.46 31.66
CA GLN A 46 -23.25 -25.10 30.38
C GLN A 46 -24.20 -24.19 29.58
N ALA A 47 -23.70 -23.03 29.16
CA ALA A 47 -24.35 -22.23 28.12
C ALA A 47 -24.24 -22.95 26.77
N PRO A 48 -25.27 -22.87 25.89
CA PRO A 48 -25.26 -23.57 24.62
C PRO A 48 -24.19 -23.00 23.68
N GLN A 49 -23.46 -23.88 23.00
CA GLN A 49 -22.51 -23.51 21.96
C GLN A 49 -23.25 -23.01 20.71
N GLY A 50 -23.61 -21.73 20.69
CA GLY A 50 -23.95 -21.03 19.46
C GLY A 50 -22.68 -20.87 18.63
N GLY A 51 -22.57 -21.61 17.53
CA GLY A 51 -21.46 -21.50 16.60
C GLY A 51 -21.40 -20.11 15.96
N ALA A 52 -20.63 -19.20 16.54
CA ALA A 52 -20.19 -18.01 15.85
C ALA A 52 -19.37 -18.45 14.65
N GLY A 53 -19.92 -18.25 13.44
CA GLY A 53 -19.23 -18.59 12.21
C GLY A 53 -17.89 -17.87 12.16
N GLU A 54 -16.81 -18.65 12.17
CA GLU A 54 -15.45 -18.13 12.06
C GLU A 54 -15.34 -17.38 10.73
N HIS A 55 -15.38 -16.05 10.80
CA HIS A 55 -15.15 -15.18 9.65
C HIS A 55 -13.68 -15.31 9.27
N VAL A 56 -13.34 -16.33 8.48
CA VAL A 56 -12.01 -16.53 7.92
C VAL A 56 -11.71 -15.33 7.04
N MET A 57 -10.93 -14.40 7.60
CA MET A 57 -10.55 -13.14 6.97
C MET A 57 -9.81 -13.43 5.67
N LYS A 58 -10.51 -13.26 4.54
CA LYS A 58 -9.95 -13.52 3.21
C LYS A 58 -8.93 -12.43 2.90
N GLY A 59 -7.63 -12.74 3.07
CA GLY A 59 -6.53 -11.82 2.80
C GLY A 59 -6.55 -11.20 1.39
N VAL A 60 -5.75 -10.15 1.18
CA VAL A 60 -5.81 -9.32 -0.03
C VAL A 60 -5.49 -10.13 -1.31
N ARG A 61 -6.50 -10.33 -2.17
CA ARG A 61 -6.39 -11.15 -3.40
C ARG A 61 -6.02 -10.38 -4.67
N ARG A 62 -6.18 -9.05 -4.69
CA ARG A 62 -5.95 -8.18 -5.86
C ARG A 62 -5.36 -6.83 -5.41
N PRO A 63 -4.66 -6.09 -6.28
CA PRO A 63 -4.25 -4.72 -5.95
C PRO A 63 -5.48 -3.81 -5.88
N ILE A 64 -5.39 -2.77 -5.04
CA ILE A 64 -6.41 -1.72 -4.93
C ILE A 64 -6.66 -0.99 -6.27
N LEU A 65 -5.67 -0.92 -7.16
CA LEU A 65 -5.85 -0.31 -8.47
C LEU A 65 -4.94 -0.95 -9.54
N ARG A 66 -5.40 -0.96 -10.79
CA ARG A 66 -4.58 -1.26 -11.98
C ARG A 66 -3.71 -0.04 -12.27
N TYR A 67 -2.44 -0.11 -11.92
CA TYR A 67 -1.47 1.00 -12.05
C TYR A 67 -0.35 0.71 -13.05
N HIS A 68 0.33 1.76 -13.47
CA HIS A 68 1.62 1.64 -14.16
C HIS A 68 2.66 0.98 -13.24
N GLY A 69 3.51 0.13 -13.81
CA GLY A 69 4.55 -0.60 -13.07
C GLY A 69 4.07 -1.58 -12.00
N GLY A 70 2.75 -1.82 -11.86
CA GLY A 70 2.16 -2.54 -10.74
C GLY A 70 2.72 -3.95 -10.52
N LYS A 71 3.54 -4.10 -9.47
CA LYS A 71 4.28 -5.33 -9.17
C LYS A 71 3.44 -6.48 -8.60
N TRP A 72 2.11 -6.44 -8.65
CA TRP A 72 1.25 -7.43 -7.96
C TRP A 72 1.62 -8.90 -8.23
N LYS A 73 1.97 -9.26 -9.47
CA LYS A 73 2.40 -10.62 -9.83
C LYS A 73 3.84 -10.95 -9.41
N LEU A 74 4.70 -9.93 -9.32
CA LEU A 74 6.12 -10.07 -8.98
C LEU A 74 6.35 -10.04 -7.46
N ALA A 75 5.47 -9.39 -6.71
CA ALA A 75 5.58 -9.20 -5.26
C ALA A 75 5.97 -10.45 -4.46
N PRO A 76 5.45 -11.68 -4.69
CA PRO A 76 5.92 -12.87 -3.97
C PRO A 76 7.41 -13.16 -4.11
N TRP A 77 8.01 -12.86 -5.27
CA TRP A 77 9.46 -12.97 -5.48
C TRP A 77 10.21 -11.80 -4.88
N ILE A 78 9.68 -10.57 -5.02
CA ILE A 78 10.28 -9.40 -4.38
C ILE A 78 10.38 -9.60 -2.86
N ILE A 79 9.32 -10.16 -2.25
CA ILE A 79 9.22 -10.49 -0.83
C ILE A 79 10.29 -11.52 -0.39
N GLN A 80 10.72 -12.44 -1.27
CA GLN A 80 11.81 -13.38 -0.96
C GLN A 80 13.17 -12.68 -0.80
N HIS A 81 13.33 -11.49 -1.37
CA HIS A 81 14.55 -10.67 -1.29
C HIS A 81 14.45 -9.56 -0.25
N LEU A 82 13.41 -9.58 0.60
CA LEU A 82 13.28 -8.64 1.72
C LEU A 82 13.84 -9.29 3.00
N ALA A 83 15.06 -8.90 3.39
CA ALA A 83 15.67 -9.26 4.67
C ALA A 83 14.74 -8.94 5.87
N PRO A 84 14.88 -9.61 7.03
CA PRO A 84 14.07 -9.35 8.21
C PRO A 84 14.19 -7.89 8.66
N HIS A 85 13.05 -7.24 8.87
CA HIS A 85 13.00 -5.82 9.17
C HIS A 85 11.89 -5.49 10.16
N HIS A 86 12.22 -4.59 11.08
CA HIS A 86 11.30 -4.06 12.06
C HIS A 86 10.39 -3.00 11.43
N THR A 87 10.99 -2.14 10.61
CA THR A 87 10.31 -1.03 9.92
C THR A 87 10.37 -1.26 8.41
N TYR A 88 9.25 -1.10 7.72
CA TYR A 88 9.15 -1.17 6.27
C TYR A 88 8.77 0.19 5.68
N VAL A 89 9.49 0.66 4.67
CA VAL A 89 9.21 1.91 3.96
C VAL A 89 9.05 1.62 2.47
N GLU A 90 7.92 1.99 1.88
CA GLU A 90 7.65 1.94 0.44
C GLU A 90 7.47 3.40 -0.06
N PRO A 91 8.58 4.11 -0.40
CA PRO A 91 8.58 5.55 -0.65
C PRO A 91 8.00 5.95 -2.02
N PHE A 92 7.93 4.99 -2.96
CA PHE A 92 7.32 5.08 -4.28
C PHE A 92 6.15 4.08 -4.37
N GLY A 93 5.10 4.34 -3.59
CA GLY A 93 4.08 3.36 -3.23
C GLY A 93 3.21 2.86 -4.38
N GLY A 94 2.80 3.71 -5.31
CA GLY A 94 1.88 3.36 -6.39
C GLY A 94 0.67 2.56 -5.88
N ALA A 95 0.47 1.35 -6.39
CA ALA A 95 -0.59 0.44 -5.97
C ALA A 95 -0.28 -0.44 -4.73
N ALA A 96 0.78 -0.12 -3.96
CA ALA A 96 1.22 -0.82 -2.74
C ALA A 96 1.36 -2.34 -2.91
N SER A 97 1.85 -2.78 -4.07
CA SER A 97 1.78 -4.20 -4.46
C SER A 97 2.62 -5.13 -3.60
N VAL A 98 3.70 -4.61 -2.99
CA VAL A 98 4.55 -5.36 -2.07
C VAL A 98 4.01 -5.24 -0.64
N LEU A 99 3.75 -4.02 -0.15
CA LEU A 99 3.12 -3.76 1.16
C LEU A 99 1.86 -4.59 1.40
N LEU A 100 0.90 -4.59 0.47
CA LEU A 100 -0.38 -5.31 0.63
C LEU A 100 -0.23 -6.84 0.65
N ARG A 101 0.95 -7.38 0.30
CA ARG A 101 1.20 -8.82 0.17
C ARG A 101 2.26 -9.36 1.12
N LYS A 102 3.19 -8.53 1.62
CA LYS A 102 4.16 -8.94 2.63
C LYS A 102 3.48 -9.22 3.97
N ALA A 103 4.07 -10.13 4.74
CA ALA A 103 3.78 -10.27 6.17
C ALA A 103 3.98 -8.92 6.87
N ARG A 104 3.15 -8.64 7.88
CA ARG A 104 3.14 -7.35 8.57
C ARG A 104 4.42 -7.15 9.40
N SER A 105 5.08 -6.01 9.21
CA SER A 105 6.17 -5.56 10.09
C SER A 105 5.62 -4.80 11.30
N TYR A 106 6.46 -4.52 12.30
CA TYR A 106 6.07 -3.70 13.45
C TYR A 106 5.60 -2.31 13.03
N ALA A 107 6.36 -1.66 12.13
CA ALA A 107 5.98 -0.39 11.51
C ALA A 107 6.01 -0.51 9.98
N GLU A 108 5.00 0.04 9.32
CA GLU A 108 4.92 0.09 7.85
C GLU A 108 4.50 1.50 7.40
N ILE A 109 5.29 2.06 6.48
CA ILE A 109 5.12 3.41 5.95
C ILE A 109 4.96 3.32 4.43
N TYR A 110 3.80 3.78 3.96
CA TYR A 110 3.48 3.98 2.56
C TYR A 110 3.63 5.47 2.23
N ASN A 111 4.23 5.79 1.09
CA ASN A 111 4.25 7.14 0.54
C ASN A 111 4.15 7.09 -0.98
N ASP A 112 3.47 8.08 -1.56
CA ASP A 112 3.58 8.40 -2.97
C ASP A 112 3.56 9.93 -3.12
N LEU A 113 4.12 10.45 -4.21
CA LEU A 113 4.08 11.88 -4.52
C LEU A 113 2.73 12.28 -5.16
N ASP A 114 2.04 11.35 -5.82
CA ASP A 114 0.72 11.57 -6.40
C ASP A 114 -0.39 11.57 -5.32
N GLY A 115 -0.82 12.77 -4.96
CA GLY A 115 -1.87 13.03 -3.99
C GLY A 115 -3.25 12.46 -4.36
N ASP A 116 -3.52 12.06 -5.61
CA ASP A 116 -4.73 11.28 -5.94
C ASP A 116 -4.58 9.81 -5.50
N VAL A 117 -3.39 9.23 -5.70
CA VAL A 117 -3.08 7.87 -5.23
C VAL A 117 -3.13 7.85 -3.70
N VAL A 118 -2.46 8.79 -3.03
CA VAL A 118 -2.48 8.86 -1.56
C VAL A 118 -3.89 9.13 -1.03
N ASN A 119 -4.69 9.96 -1.70
CA ASN A 119 -6.10 10.16 -1.35
C ASN A 119 -6.88 8.84 -1.37
N LEU A 120 -6.74 8.01 -2.41
CA LEU A 120 -7.39 6.71 -2.48
C LEU A 120 -6.95 5.78 -1.33
N PHE A 121 -5.65 5.74 -0.97
CA PHE A 121 -5.19 4.94 0.17
C PHE A 121 -5.72 5.45 1.51
N ARG A 122 -5.79 6.77 1.74
CA ARG A 122 -6.38 7.36 2.94
C ARG A 122 -7.88 7.04 3.04
N VAL A 123 -8.64 7.29 1.97
CA VAL A 123 -10.08 6.98 1.91
C VAL A 123 -10.34 5.49 2.06
N ALA A 124 -9.53 4.61 1.47
CA ALA A 124 -9.68 3.17 1.64
C ALA A 124 -9.40 2.70 3.08
N ARG A 125 -8.50 3.37 3.83
CA ARG A 125 -8.24 3.07 5.24
C ARG A 125 -9.31 3.65 6.18
N ASP A 126 -9.66 4.92 5.98
CA ASP A 126 -10.44 5.72 6.93
C ASP A 126 -11.95 5.69 6.65
N HIS A 127 -12.34 5.45 5.39
CA HIS A 127 -13.72 5.47 4.88
C HIS A 127 -14.01 4.28 3.94
N GLY A 128 -13.35 3.15 4.17
CA GLY A 128 -13.36 1.98 3.28
C GLY A 128 -14.75 1.45 2.94
N GLU A 129 -15.68 1.44 3.90
CA GLU A 129 -17.06 1.00 3.68
C GLU A 129 -17.88 1.98 2.83
N GLN A 130 -17.71 3.29 3.02
CA GLN A 130 -18.37 4.29 2.18
C GLN A 130 -17.85 4.23 0.74
N LEU A 131 -16.53 4.04 0.55
CA LEU A 131 -15.94 3.82 -0.77
C LEU A 131 -16.44 2.52 -1.41
N ARG A 132 -16.56 1.44 -0.63
CA ARG A 132 -17.13 0.15 -1.07
C ARG A 132 -18.56 0.33 -1.57
N GLN A 133 -19.41 1.00 -0.81
CA GLN A 133 -20.80 1.25 -1.18
C GLN A 133 -20.91 2.14 -2.43
N ALA A 134 -20.14 3.23 -2.51
CA ALA A 134 -20.13 4.13 -3.66
C ALA A 134 -19.72 3.41 -4.96
N LEU A 135 -18.74 2.50 -4.89
CA LEU A 135 -18.30 1.70 -6.03
C LEU A 135 -19.29 0.57 -6.39
N ALA A 136 -19.94 -0.05 -5.41
CA ALA A 136 -20.98 -1.06 -5.65
C ALA A 136 -22.22 -0.48 -6.35
N LEU A 137 -22.55 0.79 -6.07
CA LEU A 137 -23.65 1.51 -6.72
C LEU A 137 -23.26 2.17 -8.06
N THR A 138 -21.97 2.25 -8.38
CA THR A 138 -21.48 2.81 -9.65
C THR A 138 -21.63 1.78 -10.78
N PRO A 139 -22.38 2.07 -11.85
CA PRO A 139 -22.52 1.13 -12.96
C PRO A 139 -21.22 1.02 -13.79
N PHE A 140 -21.07 -0.12 -14.45
CA PHE A 140 -20.03 -0.30 -15.47
C PHE A 140 -20.50 0.34 -16.79
N ALA A 141 -20.36 1.67 -16.89
CA ALA A 141 -20.96 2.47 -17.94
C ALA A 141 -19.95 3.43 -18.58
N ARG A 142 -20.11 3.67 -19.89
CA ARG A 142 -19.26 4.60 -20.64
C ARG A 142 -19.34 6.03 -20.08
N GLU A 143 -20.54 6.48 -19.78
CA GLU A 143 -20.80 7.83 -19.26
C GLU A 143 -20.17 8.02 -17.87
N GLU A 144 -20.28 7.05 -16.96
CA GLU A 144 -19.56 7.06 -15.68
C GLU A 144 -18.04 7.11 -15.87
N PHE A 145 -17.51 6.29 -16.78
CA PHE A 145 -16.08 6.29 -17.08
C PHE A 145 -15.61 7.64 -17.65
N GLU A 146 -16.38 8.27 -18.53
CA GLU A 146 -16.05 9.58 -19.12
C GLU A 146 -16.20 10.73 -18.10
N ALA A 147 -17.26 10.71 -17.29
CA ALA A 147 -17.49 11.64 -16.18
C ALA A 147 -16.43 11.51 -15.07
N SER A 148 -15.86 10.31 -14.86
CA SER A 148 -14.81 10.10 -13.86
C SER A 148 -13.49 10.82 -14.14
N TYR A 149 -13.33 11.45 -15.31
CA TYR A 149 -12.21 12.35 -15.61
C TYR A 149 -12.43 13.81 -15.14
N ALA A 150 -13.64 14.18 -14.71
CA ALA A 150 -13.89 15.51 -14.15
C ALA A 150 -13.22 15.68 -12.77
N GLU A 151 -12.81 16.90 -12.47
CA GLU A 151 -12.28 17.25 -11.15
C GLU A 151 -13.38 17.30 -10.07
N THR A 152 -12.97 17.18 -8.81
CA THR A 152 -13.82 17.30 -7.62
C THR A 152 -12.93 17.52 -6.39
N SER A 153 -13.41 18.29 -5.42
CA SER A 153 -12.73 18.50 -4.14
C SER A 153 -13.05 17.41 -3.11
N ASP A 154 -14.14 16.64 -3.27
CA ASP A 154 -14.52 15.57 -2.35
C ASP A 154 -13.51 14.41 -2.39
N PRO A 155 -12.83 14.08 -1.27
CA PRO A 155 -11.92 12.94 -1.18
C PRO A 155 -12.55 11.61 -1.59
N LEU A 156 -13.81 11.37 -1.23
CA LEU A 156 -14.49 10.09 -1.49
C LEU A 156 -14.76 9.93 -2.99
N GLU A 157 -15.32 10.94 -3.64
CA GLU A 157 -15.54 10.95 -5.08
C GLU A 157 -14.22 10.92 -5.86
N ARG A 158 -13.16 11.60 -5.42
CA ARG A 158 -11.81 11.47 -6.02
C ARG A 158 -11.34 10.02 -6.02
N ALA A 159 -11.47 9.33 -4.89
CA ALA A 159 -11.13 7.92 -4.75
C ALA A 159 -12.00 7.00 -5.63
N ARG A 160 -13.33 7.20 -5.63
CA ARG A 160 -14.28 6.46 -6.48
C ARG A 160 -13.92 6.61 -7.95
N ARG A 161 -13.77 7.85 -8.44
CA ARG A 161 -13.41 8.17 -9.83
C ARG A 161 -12.09 7.54 -10.24
N MET A 162 -11.07 7.56 -9.38
CA MET A 162 -9.78 6.94 -9.67
C MET A 162 -9.89 5.42 -9.89
N VAL A 163 -10.67 4.72 -9.05
CA VAL A 163 -10.96 3.29 -9.21
C VAL A 163 -11.78 3.02 -10.47
N THR A 164 -12.81 3.84 -10.75
CA THR A 164 -13.59 3.81 -12.00
C THR A 164 -12.69 3.87 -13.23
N ARG A 165 -11.82 4.90 -13.34
CA ARG A 165 -10.87 5.02 -14.45
C ARG A 165 -9.96 3.79 -14.55
N SER A 166 -9.41 3.35 -13.43
CA SER A 166 -8.44 2.24 -13.36
C SER A 166 -9.00 0.88 -13.81
N LEU A 167 -10.25 0.57 -13.46
CA LEU A 167 -10.87 -0.73 -13.77
C LEU A 167 -11.69 -0.70 -15.07
N GLN A 168 -12.43 0.38 -15.34
CA GLN A 168 -13.28 0.49 -16.54
C GLN A 168 -12.49 0.91 -17.79
N GLY A 169 -11.32 1.59 -17.65
CA GLY A 169 -10.45 1.98 -18.77
C GLY A 169 -9.49 0.88 -19.24
N PHE A 170 -9.16 0.84 -20.54
CA PHE A 170 -8.25 -0.16 -21.11
C PHE A 170 -6.85 -0.09 -20.49
N GLY A 171 -6.26 1.10 -20.45
CA GLY A 171 -4.88 1.31 -20.02
C GLY A 171 -4.74 1.44 -18.51
N THR A 172 -3.66 0.89 -17.96
CA THR A 172 -3.22 1.09 -16.57
C THR A 172 -2.83 2.55 -16.25
N ALA A 173 -2.89 3.46 -17.23
CA ALA A 173 -2.59 4.90 -17.08
C ALA A 173 -3.82 5.74 -16.72
N ALA A 174 -5.02 5.17 -16.88
CA ALA A 174 -6.28 5.86 -16.59
C ALA A 174 -6.39 6.27 -15.11
N ALA A 175 -5.78 5.50 -14.20
CA ALA A 175 -5.61 5.88 -12.80
C ALA A 175 -4.90 7.23 -12.66
N SER A 176 -3.77 7.42 -13.38
CA SER A 176 -2.93 8.62 -13.42
C SER A 176 -3.44 9.74 -14.34
N GLY A 177 -4.69 9.65 -14.83
CA GLY A 177 -5.35 10.71 -15.60
C GLY A 177 -5.17 10.65 -17.13
N GLU A 178 -4.40 9.72 -17.70
CA GLU A 178 -4.35 9.55 -19.16
C GLU A 178 -5.73 9.10 -19.68
N ARG A 179 -6.26 9.76 -20.73
CA ARG A 179 -7.53 9.35 -21.34
C ARG A 179 -7.32 8.05 -22.10
N THR A 180 -8.08 7.02 -21.75
CA THR A 180 -8.05 5.71 -22.43
C THR A 180 -9.45 5.33 -22.89
N GLY A 181 -9.59 4.32 -23.76
CA GLY A 181 -10.91 3.82 -24.12
C GLY A 181 -11.59 3.04 -22.99
N PHE A 182 -12.93 3.05 -22.98
CA PHE A 182 -13.77 2.24 -22.09
C PHE A 182 -13.78 0.75 -22.51
N ARG A 183 -13.63 -0.18 -21.54
CA ARG A 183 -13.54 -1.64 -21.74
C ARG A 183 -14.91 -2.30 -21.98
N SER A 184 -15.62 -1.93 -23.04
CA SER A 184 -16.92 -2.53 -23.41
C SER A 184 -16.85 -3.95 -24.01
N THR A 185 -15.65 -4.53 -24.17
CA THR A 185 -15.47 -5.82 -24.86
C THR A 185 -15.98 -7.01 -24.03
N SER A 186 -16.97 -7.72 -24.57
CA SER A 186 -17.55 -8.96 -24.01
C SER A 186 -16.97 -10.27 -24.56
N THR A 187 -16.14 -10.20 -25.61
CA THR A 187 -15.76 -11.36 -26.46
C THR A 187 -14.52 -12.15 -26.00
N ARG A 188 -13.93 -11.84 -24.84
CA ARG A 188 -12.77 -12.59 -24.31
C ARG A 188 -13.21 -13.68 -23.33
N SER A 189 -12.63 -14.87 -23.46
CA SER A 189 -12.78 -15.94 -22.47
C SER A 189 -12.19 -15.53 -21.11
N GLY A 190 -12.89 -15.89 -20.03
CA GLY A 190 -12.53 -15.54 -18.65
C GLY A 190 -13.51 -14.55 -18.00
N THR A 191 -13.08 -13.90 -16.91
CA THR A 191 -13.89 -12.87 -16.23
C THR A 191 -13.91 -11.58 -17.05
N GLY A 192 -15.06 -11.28 -17.67
CA GLY A 192 -15.24 -10.05 -18.46
C GLY A 192 -15.12 -8.76 -17.61
N PRO A 193 -14.81 -7.59 -18.20
CA PRO A 193 -14.57 -6.34 -17.47
C PRO A 193 -15.68 -5.93 -16.51
N ALA A 194 -16.95 -6.07 -16.91
CA ALA A 194 -18.10 -5.75 -16.06
C ALA A 194 -18.26 -6.74 -14.89
N LEU A 195 -17.88 -8.01 -15.06
CA LEU A 195 -17.91 -9.01 -14.00
C LEU A 195 -16.74 -8.81 -13.01
N ASP A 196 -15.58 -8.38 -13.51
CA ASP A 196 -14.43 -7.95 -12.69
C ASP A 196 -14.80 -6.73 -11.82
N TRP A 197 -15.51 -5.75 -12.41
CA TRP A 197 -16.05 -4.59 -11.70
C TRP A 197 -17.05 -4.98 -10.61
N ARG A 198 -18.07 -5.80 -10.94
CA ARG A 198 -19.09 -6.27 -9.99
C ARG A 198 -18.48 -6.91 -8.74
N ASN A 199 -17.38 -7.64 -8.90
CA ASN A 199 -16.72 -8.37 -7.81
C ASN A 199 -15.60 -7.54 -7.12
N TYR A 200 -15.34 -6.29 -7.55
CA TYR A 200 -14.28 -5.46 -6.97
C TYR A 200 -14.61 -4.92 -5.56
N PRO A 201 -15.81 -4.38 -5.27
CA PRO A 201 -16.11 -3.79 -3.95
C PRO A 201 -15.80 -4.74 -2.78
N ASP A 202 -16.15 -6.02 -2.90
CA ASP A 202 -15.90 -7.06 -1.88
C ASP A 202 -14.41 -7.29 -1.56
N THR A 203 -13.49 -6.71 -2.34
CA THR A 203 -12.05 -6.76 -2.07
C THR A 203 -11.54 -5.60 -1.22
N LEU A 204 -12.31 -4.51 -1.12
CA LEU A 204 -11.91 -3.34 -0.32
C LEU A 204 -11.88 -3.62 1.17
N THR A 205 -12.76 -4.48 1.71
CA THR A 205 -12.77 -4.84 3.14
C THR A 205 -11.41 -5.37 3.60
N ALA A 206 -10.87 -6.38 2.91
CA ALA A 206 -9.55 -6.94 3.21
C ALA A 206 -8.39 -5.96 2.99
N ILE A 207 -8.54 -5.02 2.03
CA ILE A 207 -7.55 -3.95 1.80
C ILE A 207 -7.58 -2.93 2.94
N THR A 208 -8.77 -2.52 3.37
CA THR A 208 -9.02 -1.60 4.49
C THR A 208 -8.36 -2.14 5.76
N GLU A 209 -8.65 -3.40 6.09
CA GLU A 209 -8.04 -4.13 7.21
C GLU A 209 -6.51 -4.19 7.09
N ARG A 210 -5.97 -4.53 5.91
CA ARG A 210 -4.51 -4.58 5.67
C ARG A 210 -3.83 -3.21 5.79
N LEU A 211 -4.55 -2.12 5.56
CA LEU A 211 -4.08 -0.73 5.69
C LEU A 211 -4.20 -0.18 7.12
N GLN A 212 -4.93 -0.84 8.02
CA GLN A 212 -4.94 -0.46 9.43
C GLN A 212 -3.54 -0.64 10.03
N GLY A 213 -3.07 0.39 10.75
CA GLY A 213 -1.69 0.45 11.23
C GLY A 213 -0.63 0.61 10.12
N VAL A 214 -0.99 1.11 8.94
CA VAL A 214 -0.05 1.66 7.94
C VAL A 214 -0.05 3.20 8.06
N VAL A 215 1.15 3.79 8.14
CA VAL A 215 1.35 5.24 8.03
C VAL A 215 1.26 5.62 6.55
N ILE A 216 0.46 6.63 6.20
CA ILE A 216 0.16 7.01 4.81
C ILE A 216 0.58 8.48 4.58
N GLU A 217 1.77 8.64 4.01
CA GLU A 217 2.42 9.92 3.73
C GLU A 217 2.21 10.39 2.28
N ASN A 218 2.39 11.70 2.06
CA ASN A 218 2.41 12.32 0.73
C ASN A 218 3.48 13.42 0.71
N ARG A 219 4.73 13.01 0.62
CA ARG A 219 5.90 13.90 0.69
C ARG A 219 7.05 13.39 -0.17
N ASP A 220 8.12 14.19 -0.21
CA ASP A 220 9.36 13.79 -0.87
C ASP A 220 9.90 12.45 -0.33
N ALA A 221 10.30 11.59 -1.26
CA ALA A 221 10.72 10.22 -1.00
C ALA A 221 12.06 10.16 -0.25
N LEU A 222 12.98 11.08 -0.52
CA LEU A 222 14.32 11.10 0.06
C LEU A 222 14.22 11.55 1.53
N ALA A 223 13.52 12.66 1.79
CA ALA A 223 13.25 13.14 3.14
C ALA A 223 12.48 12.13 4.01
N LEU A 224 11.57 11.35 3.42
CA LEU A 224 10.87 10.25 4.10
C LEU A 224 11.84 9.13 4.50
N MET A 225 12.63 8.62 3.54
CA MET A 225 13.60 7.55 3.78
C MET A 225 14.62 7.96 4.85
N GLU A 226 15.14 9.19 4.78
CA GLU A 226 16.11 9.73 5.74
C GLU A 226 15.56 9.78 7.16
N TYR A 227 14.32 10.25 7.35
CA TYR A 227 13.68 10.30 8.66
C TYR A 227 13.56 8.91 9.31
N HIS A 228 13.16 7.91 8.52
CA HIS A 228 12.97 6.52 8.97
C HIS A 228 14.25 5.67 8.95
N ASP A 229 15.38 6.16 8.43
CA ASP A 229 16.58 5.35 8.22
C ASP A 229 17.20 4.86 9.53
N ARG A 230 17.19 3.54 9.74
CA ARG A 230 17.81 2.82 10.85
C ARG A 230 18.32 1.48 10.31
N PRO A 231 19.33 0.84 10.93
CA PRO A 231 19.86 -0.45 10.44
C PRO A 231 18.80 -1.57 10.29
N ASN A 232 17.72 -1.54 11.07
CA ASN A 232 16.61 -2.49 11.02
C ASN A 232 15.39 -2.01 10.18
N THR A 233 15.55 -0.92 9.43
CA THR A 233 14.56 -0.43 8.46
C THR A 233 14.89 -1.00 7.08
N LEU A 234 13.88 -1.53 6.39
CA LEU A 234 13.96 -1.88 4.98
C LEU A 234 13.21 -0.87 4.13
N HIS A 235 13.89 -0.33 3.13
CA HIS A 235 13.33 0.56 2.10
C HIS A 235 13.17 -0.24 0.80
N TYR A 236 11.92 -0.49 0.38
CA TYR A 236 11.63 -1.09 -0.92
C TYR A 236 11.35 0.01 -1.95
N VAL A 237 12.29 0.24 -2.86
CA VAL A 237 12.34 1.41 -3.72
C VAL A 237 11.95 1.01 -5.15
N ASP A 238 10.80 1.47 -5.65
CA ASP A 238 10.29 1.16 -6.99
C ASP A 238 10.00 2.46 -7.78
N PRO A 239 11.05 3.21 -8.17
CA PRO A 239 10.90 4.55 -8.72
C PRO A 239 10.35 4.51 -10.15
N PRO A 240 9.90 5.65 -10.71
CA PRO A 240 9.76 5.82 -12.15
C PRO A 240 11.03 5.36 -12.89
N TYR A 241 10.96 4.25 -13.62
CA TYR A 241 12.14 3.68 -14.29
C TYR A 241 12.70 4.60 -15.39
N VAL A 242 14.02 4.55 -15.59
CA VAL A 242 14.80 5.29 -16.60
C VAL A 242 14.13 5.26 -17.97
N HIS A 243 13.96 6.43 -18.59
CA HIS A 243 13.17 6.62 -19.83
C HIS A 243 13.53 5.66 -20.96
N SER A 244 14.83 5.38 -21.17
CA SER A 244 15.35 4.48 -22.23
C SER A 244 14.87 3.03 -22.13
N THR A 245 14.45 2.57 -20.94
CA THR A 245 14.00 1.19 -20.70
C THR A 245 12.52 0.95 -21.03
N ARG A 246 11.77 2.03 -21.29
CA ARG A 246 10.30 2.03 -21.29
C ARG A 246 9.74 1.75 -22.68
N SER A 247 8.53 1.21 -22.74
CA SER A 247 7.87 0.93 -24.02
C SER A 247 7.48 2.23 -24.72
N THR A 248 7.91 2.38 -25.97
CA THR A 248 7.59 3.47 -26.92
C THR A 248 6.13 3.50 -27.40
N LYS A 249 5.17 3.17 -26.54
CA LYS A 249 3.74 3.34 -26.88
C LYS A 249 3.45 4.84 -26.99
N VAL A 250 2.85 5.24 -28.10
CA VAL A 250 2.31 6.60 -28.28
C VAL A 250 1.36 6.90 -27.12
N ARG A 251 1.64 7.98 -26.39
CA ARG A 251 0.82 8.45 -25.27
C ARG A 251 -0.23 9.42 -25.78
N HIS A 252 -1.40 9.37 -25.16
CA HIS A 252 -2.53 10.25 -25.46
C HIS A 252 -2.81 11.20 -24.28
N ASN A 253 -1.75 11.70 -23.66
CA ASN A 253 -1.78 12.76 -22.65
C ASN A 253 -0.88 13.93 -23.06
N ALA A 254 -1.18 15.12 -22.55
CA ALA A 254 -0.47 16.36 -22.91
C ALA A 254 1.01 16.40 -22.47
N THR A 255 1.40 15.51 -21.55
CA THR A 255 2.76 15.48 -20.98
C THR A 255 3.68 14.46 -21.64
N GLY A 256 3.15 13.49 -22.38
CA GLY A 256 3.89 12.32 -22.88
C GLY A 256 4.35 11.34 -21.78
N LYS A 257 4.01 11.61 -20.50
CA LYS A 257 4.55 10.90 -19.34
C LYS A 257 3.73 9.66 -18.99
N SER A 258 4.39 8.66 -18.42
CA SER A 258 3.79 7.40 -17.96
C SER A 258 3.37 7.43 -16.48
N TYR A 259 4.00 8.30 -15.68
CA TYR A 259 3.57 8.69 -14.33
C TYR A 259 3.38 10.21 -14.27
N ARG A 260 2.65 10.73 -13.27
CA ARG A 260 2.51 12.19 -13.09
C ARG A 260 3.85 12.86 -12.75
N TYR A 261 4.63 12.18 -11.91
CA TYR A 261 6.00 12.54 -11.55
C TYR A 261 6.94 11.49 -12.13
N GLU A 262 7.97 11.94 -12.84
CA GLU A 262 8.98 11.09 -13.46
C GLU A 262 10.37 11.60 -13.09
N LEU A 263 11.37 10.72 -13.18
CA LEU A 263 12.77 11.02 -12.91
C LEU A 263 13.54 11.08 -14.21
N ASP A 264 14.32 12.15 -14.40
CA ASP A 264 15.37 12.16 -15.43
C ASP A 264 16.64 11.43 -14.97
N ASP A 265 17.59 11.25 -15.89
CA ASP A 265 18.84 10.52 -15.64
C ASP A 265 19.72 11.17 -14.56
N ASN A 266 19.59 12.47 -14.29
CA ASN A 266 20.31 13.13 -13.19
C ASN A 266 19.61 12.89 -11.86
N GLN A 267 18.28 12.97 -11.83
CA GLN A 267 17.49 12.61 -10.64
C GLN A 267 17.68 11.13 -10.25
N HIS A 268 17.89 10.24 -11.23
CA HIS A 268 18.31 8.85 -10.98
C HIS A 268 19.71 8.75 -10.34
N LYS A 269 20.68 9.59 -10.74
CA LYS A 269 22.01 9.65 -10.12
C LYS A 269 21.94 10.22 -8.70
N GLU A 270 21.13 11.25 -8.47
CA GLU A 270 20.87 11.83 -7.14
C GLU A 270 20.22 10.79 -6.20
N LEU A 271 19.20 10.07 -6.67
CA LEU A 271 18.59 8.96 -5.94
C LEU A 271 19.63 7.88 -5.61
N ALA A 272 20.44 7.43 -6.58
CA ALA A 272 21.48 6.43 -6.33
C ALA A 272 22.53 6.91 -5.29
N ALA A 273 22.95 8.17 -5.39
CA ALA A 273 23.87 8.79 -4.45
C ALA A 273 23.26 8.95 -3.04
N PHE A 274 21.95 9.14 -2.93
CA PHE A 274 21.21 9.13 -1.66
C PHE A 274 21.09 7.71 -1.09
N LEU A 275 20.62 6.74 -1.87
CA LEU A 275 20.40 5.36 -1.43
C LEU A 275 21.70 4.69 -0.92
N LYS A 276 22.86 5.02 -1.52
CA LYS A 276 24.18 4.57 -1.06
C LYS A 276 24.61 5.10 0.31
N ARG A 277 23.93 6.12 0.86
CA ARG A 277 24.21 6.68 2.20
C ARG A 277 23.28 6.15 3.30
N LEU A 278 22.21 5.45 2.94
CA LEU A 278 21.28 4.88 3.91
C LEU A 278 21.97 3.77 4.71
N ARG A 279 21.69 3.71 6.02
CA ARG A 279 22.19 2.66 6.93
C ARG A 279 21.27 1.44 6.93
N GLY A 280 20.01 1.64 6.58
CA GLY A 280 19.03 0.57 6.45
C GLY A 280 19.26 -0.32 5.23
N MET A 281 18.47 -1.38 5.18
CA MET A 281 18.41 -2.31 4.05
C MET A 281 17.70 -1.62 2.89
N VAL A 282 18.24 -1.72 1.67
CA VAL A 282 17.61 -1.16 0.47
C VAL A 282 17.46 -2.25 -0.58
N VAL A 283 16.25 -2.38 -1.11
CA VAL A 283 15.92 -3.25 -2.24
C VAL A 283 15.30 -2.39 -3.34
N LEU A 284 16.05 -2.15 -4.41
CA LEU A 284 15.66 -1.30 -5.53
C LEU A 284 15.12 -2.14 -6.69
N SER A 285 13.94 -1.84 -7.22
CA SER A 285 13.42 -2.39 -8.48
C SER A 285 13.80 -1.58 -9.71
N GLY A 286 14.00 -2.25 -10.84
CA GLY A 286 14.30 -1.62 -12.12
C GLY A 286 14.37 -2.58 -13.30
N TYR A 287 14.67 -2.04 -14.48
CA TYR A 287 15.09 -2.80 -15.65
C TYR A 287 16.61 -2.66 -15.84
N PRO A 288 17.30 -3.67 -16.38
CA PRO A 288 18.73 -3.57 -16.67
C PRO A 288 18.96 -2.49 -17.72
N CYS A 289 19.89 -1.57 -17.44
CA CYS A 289 20.29 -0.52 -18.35
C CYS A 289 21.69 0.00 -18.00
N PRO A 290 22.45 0.58 -18.94
CA PRO A 290 23.83 1.02 -18.71
C PRO A 290 23.96 1.98 -17.51
N LEU A 291 22.99 2.87 -17.30
CA LEU A 291 22.97 3.80 -16.17
C LEU A 291 22.86 3.07 -14.82
N TYR A 292 22.02 2.03 -14.72
CA TYR A 292 21.86 1.28 -13.47
C TYR A 292 22.99 0.28 -13.25
N ASP A 293 23.56 -0.29 -14.33
CA ASP A 293 24.76 -1.14 -14.23
C ASP A 293 25.98 -0.33 -13.75
N GLU A 294 26.13 0.94 -14.17
CA GLU A 294 27.11 1.88 -13.60
C GLU A 294 26.78 2.21 -12.13
N LEU A 295 25.58 2.74 -11.87
CA LEU A 295 25.20 3.27 -10.57
C LEU A 295 25.15 2.22 -9.46
N TYR A 296 24.77 0.98 -9.76
CA TYR A 296 24.58 -0.09 -8.77
C TYR A 296 25.55 -1.27 -8.99
N SER A 297 26.68 -1.03 -9.67
CA SER A 297 27.78 -1.97 -9.92
C SER A 297 28.31 -2.74 -8.70
N THR A 298 28.21 -2.15 -7.50
CA THR A 298 28.65 -2.78 -6.23
C THR A 298 27.52 -3.44 -5.43
N TRP A 299 26.27 -3.35 -5.91
CA TRP A 299 25.10 -3.93 -5.24
C TRP A 299 24.84 -5.33 -5.81
N HIS A 300 24.26 -6.21 -4.98
CA HIS A 300 23.92 -7.55 -5.42
C HIS A 300 22.66 -7.50 -6.32
N ARG A 301 22.78 -7.94 -7.58
CA ARG A 301 21.67 -7.94 -8.54
C ARG A 301 21.06 -9.34 -8.66
N VAL A 302 19.73 -9.42 -8.58
CA VAL A 302 18.95 -10.62 -8.90
C VAL A 302 17.95 -10.33 -10.01
N ASP A 303 17.90 -11.23 -10.99
CA ASP A 303 17.14 -11.04 -12.24
C ASP A 303 15.95 -12.01 -12.28
N ARG A 304 14.82 -11.56 -12.85
CA ARG A 304 13.65 -12.41 -13.11
C ARG A 304 13.02 -12.12 -14.46
N HIS A 305 12.86 -13.19 -15.25
CA HIS A 305 12.08 -13.15 -16.48
C HIS A 305 10.59 -12.92 -16.16
N ALA A 306 10.04 -11.87 -16.74
CA ALA A 306 8.66 -11.42 -16.57
C ALA A 306 8.02 -11.13 -17.93
N TYR A 307 6.73 -11.43 -18.06
CA TYR A 307 5.94 -11.11 -19.25
C TYR A 307 5.20 -9.79 -19.06
N ALA A 308 5.51 -8.79 -19.89
CA ALA A 308 4.78 -7.53 -19.94
C ALA A 308 3.50 -7.62 -20.80
N ASP A 309 2.62 -6.62 -20.69
CA ASP A 309 1.42 -6.50 -21.53
C ASP A 309 1.78 -6.53 -23.02
N GLY A 310 1.30 -7.56 -23.72
CA GLY A 310 1.65 -7.84 -25.13
C GLY A 310 2.74 -8.90 -25.33
N SER A 311 2.98 -9.75 -24.31
CA SER A 311 3.84 -10.94 -24.39
C SER A 311 5.29 -10.67 -24.86
N ARG A 312 5.78 -9.46 -24.60
CA ARG A 312 7.20 -9.12 -24.72
C ARG A 312 7.90 -9.52 -23.43
N GLU A 313 9.00 -10.25 -23.55
CA GLU A 313 9.86 -10.54 -22.41
C GLU A 313 10.50 -9.26 -21.87
N ARG A 314 10.55 -9.19 -20.55
CA ARG A 314 11.25 -8.19 -19.76
C ARG A 314 11.98 -8.90 -18.64
N ILE A 315 13.21 -8.51 -18.40
CA ILE A 315 13.98 -8.94 -17.23
C ILE A 315 13.77 -7.85 -16.18
N GLU A 316 13.01 -8.14 -15.14
CA GLU A 316 12.92 -7.27 -13.96
C GLU A 316 14.10 -7.61 -13.04
N CYS A 317 14.78 -6.57 -12.56
CA CYS A 317 15.95 -6.70 -11.70
C CYS A 317 15.64 -6.12 -10.32
N LEU A 318 16.20 -6.74 -9.28
CA LEU A 318 16.37 -6.12 -7.97
C LEU A 318 17.85 -5.90 -7.69
N TRP A 319 18.20 -4.72 -7.15
CA TRP A 319 19.52 -4.46 -6.59
C TRP A 319 19.39 -4.34 -5.07
N LEU A 320 20.21 -5.10 -4.35
CA LEU A 320 20.28 -5.14 -2.90
C LEU A 320 21.58 -4.51 -2.41
N ASN A 321 21.49 -3.61 -1.44
CA ASN A 321 22.69 -3.12 -0.75
C ASN A 321 23.27 -4.20 0.20
N SER A 322 24.51 -4.03 0.66
CA SER A 322 25.18 -5.00 1.54
C SER A 322 24.36 -5.33 2.79
N ALA A 323 23.73 -4.33 3.43
CA ALA A 323 22.87 -4.54 4.58
C ALA A 323 21.67 -5.46 4.29
N ALA A 324 21.02 -5.29 3.13
CA ALA A 324 19.93 -6.18 2.71
C ALA A 324 20.42 -7.60 2.41
N LEU A 325 21.60 -7.75 1.79
CA LEU A 325 22.18 -9.06 1.50
C LEU A 325 22.61 -9.80 2.78
N GLU A 326 23.28 -9.11 3.70
CA GLU A 326 23.70 -9.63 5.00
C GLU A 326 22.50 -10.06 5.85
N GLY A 327 21.43 -9.28 5.85
CA GLY A 327 20.18 -9.62 6.54
C GLY A 327 19.47 -10.86 5.98
N LEU A 328 19.59 -11.13 4.67
CA LEU A 328 19.12 -12.39 4.07
C LEU A 328 20.02 -13.57 4.47
N ALA A 329 21.34 -13.43 4.39
CA ALA A 329 22.28 -14.50 4.74
C ALA A 329 22.15 -14.95 6.21
N GLN A 330 21.79 -14.04 7.13
CA GLN A 330 21.50 -14.38 8.52
C GLN A 330 20.26 -15.28 8.67
N LEU A 331 19.21 -15.08 7.86
CA LEU A 331 18.05 -16.00 7.86
C LEU A 331 18.44 -17.42 7.49
N ASP A 332 19.19 -17.57 6.39
CA ASP A 332 19.55 -18.89 5.87
C ASP A 332 20.35 -19.69 6.90
N PHE A 333 21.27 -19.04 7.62
CA PHE A 333 22.01 -19.67 8.72
C PHE A 333 21.08 -20.14 9.85
N PHE A 334 20.15 -19.29 10.30
CA PHE A 334 19.20 -19.66 11.37
C PHE A 334 18.18 -20.71 10.92
N GLN A 335 17.78 -20.76 9.65
CA GLN A 335 16.89 -21.80 9.13
C GLN A 335 17.64 -23.13 8.96
N ALA A 336 18.87 -23.09 8.44
CA ALA A 336 19.71 -24.28 8.30
C ALA A 336 20.10 -24.89 9.66
N SER A 337 20.37 -24.07 10.68
CA SER A 337 20.70 -24.56 12.03
C SER A 337 19.49 -25.11 12.80
N ASN A 338 18.27 -24.68 12.48
CA ASN A 338 17.04 -25.18 13.09
C ASN A 338 16.41 -26.37 12.33
N ALA A 339 16.89 -26.67 11.11
CA ALA A 339 16.54 -27.88 10.39
C ALA A 339 17.19 -29.11 11.07
N SER A 340 16.45 -29.76 11.97
CA SER A 340 16.90 -31.01 12.59
C SER A 340 17.21 -32.06 11.50
N PRO A 341 18.32 -32.82 11.61
CA PRO A 341 18.64 -33.84 10.62
C PRO A 341 17.56 -34.91 10.60
N SER A 342 16.99 -35.17 9.42
CA SER A 342 16.06 -36.29 9.21
C SER A 342 16.68 -37.60 9.71
N PRO A 343 15.91 -38.45 10.42
CA PRO A 343 16.45 -39.71 10.93
C PRO A 343 16.93 -40.58 9.77
N SER A 344 18.21 -40.94 9.79
CA SER A 344 18.81 -41.81 8.79
C SER A 344 18.17 -43.19 8.87
N PHE A 345 17.58 -43.65 7.75
CA PHE A 345 17.19 -45.04 7.61
C PHE A 345 18.44 -45.93 7.70
N GLN A 346 18.54 -46.73 8.76
CA GLN A 346 19.52 -47.80 8.83
C GLN A 346 19.10 -48.89 7.85
N THR A 347 19.90 -49.11 6.81
CA THR A 347 19.73 -50.24 5.89
C THR A 347 20.13 -51.53 6.62
N THR A 348 19.15 -52.27 7.12
CA THR A 348 19.39 -53.62 7.64
C THR A 348 19.78 -54.54 6.49
N VAL A 349 21.05 -54.97 6.45
CA VAL A 349 21.51 -55.98 5.48
C VAL A 349 20.97 -57.34 5.93
N ALA A 350 20.01 -57.88 5.17
CA ALA A 350 19.59 -59.26 5.32
C ALA A 350 20.57 -60.18 4.57
N GLN A 351 21.23 -61.08 5.29
CA GLN A 351 21.92 -62.22 4.69
C GLN A 351 20.90 -63.32 4.38
N TYR A 352 20.87 -63.80 3.14
CA TYR A 352 20.64 -65.21 2.76
C TYR A 352 21.15 -65.45 1.35
#